data_AF-A0A948FR27-F1
#
_entry.id   AF-A0A948FR27-F1
#
_cell.length_a   1.000
_cell.length_b   1.000
_cell.length_c   1.000
_cell.angle_alpha   90.00
_cell.angle_beta   90.00
_cell.angle_gamma   90.00
#
_symmetry.space_group_name_H-M   'P 1'
#
loop_
_entity.id
_entity.type
_entity.pdbx_description
1 polymer ?
#
loop_
_entity_poly.entity_id
_entity_poly.type
_entity_poly.pdbx_seq_one_letter_code
_entity_poly.pdbx_strand_id
1 'polypeptide(L)'
;MSHPEPGRAPRFLARLGVAVLGLAVGSGGLAVVAPAPAVAAVIDGLTGSGTTADPIVIRSAADLDAAAANVNGDTSTYGSLSYRLGADIDYAGGTFETFREFSGVFDGNAHEISDVTMRPGTTTDSADANATQTGFVQVLSGGVIEDLTLKRATAAAVGGSSTRVQVGGFAARSAGGTVTGSSLVDSVVSSPDNTDNSSAVGGLVGKSLGGASTTISGNLLSGTTVSGDKRVGGVVGWQNSAATVS
;
A
#
# COMPACT_ATOMS: atom_id res chain seq x y z
N MET A 1 -47.68 44.61 -2.07
CA MET A 1 -48.16 43.51 -1.22
C MET A 1 -46.98 42.99 -0.44
N SER A 2 -47.06 43.14 0.87
CA SER A 2 -45.98 42.96 1.83
C SER A 2 -46.17 41.64 2.61
N HIS A 3 -45.05 41.03 3.02
CA HIS A 3 -44.84 39.93 3.99
C HIS A 3 -45.01 38.45 3.55
N PRO A 4 -44.31 37.47 4.18
CA PRO A 4 -43.09 37.53 5.03
C PRO A 4 -42.02 36.43 4.76
N GLU A 5 -40.83 36.58 5.37
CA GLU A 5 -39.79 35.54 5.52
C GLU A 5 -40.17 34.44 6.53
N PRO A 6 -39.62 33.22 6.39
CA PRO A 6 -39.44 32.28 7.49
C PRO A 6 -37.97 32.20 7.94
N GLY A 7 -37.76 32.44 9.24
CA GLY A 7 -36.47 32.52 9.90
C GLY A 7 -35.63 31.23 9.91
N ARG A 8 -34.32 31.42 10.04
CA ARG A 8 -33.34 30.39 10.34
C ARG A 8 -32.63 30.74 11.65
N ALA A 9 -32.79 29.86 12.64
CA ALA A 9 -32.15 29.96 13.95
C ALA A 9 -30.61 29.93 13.86
N PRO A 10 -29.89 30.61 14.78
CA PRO A 10 -28.44 30.53 14.85
C PRO A 10 -28.02 29.24 15.56
N ARG A 11 -27.14 28.45 14.94
CA ARG A 11 -26.41 27.36 15.62
C ARG A 11 -24.96 27.76 15.75
N PHE A 12 -24.54 27.91 17.01
CA PHE A 12 -23.16 27.95 17.46
C PHE A 12 -22.40 26.72 16.92
N LEU A 13 -21.21 26.95 16.36
CA LEU A 13 -20.13 25.97 16.43
C LEU A 13 -18.82 26.71 16.67
N ALA A 14 -18.06 26.10 17.59
CA ALA A 14 -16.96 26.66 18.32
C ALA A 14 -15.79 27.07 17.41
N ARG A 15 -15.19 28.20 17.76
CA ARG A 15 -13.84 28.57 17.37
C ARG A 15 -12.87 27.54 17.96
N LEU A 16 -12.16 26.80 17.11
CA LEU A 16 -10.88 26.22 17.50
C LEU A 16 -9.79 27.11 16.89
N GLY A 17 -9.06 27.78 17.77
CA GLY A 17 -8.08 28.79 17.42
C GLY A 17 -6.88 28.17 16.70
N VAL A 18 -6.53 28.74 15.56
CA VAL A 18 -5.18 28.66 15.03
C VAL A 18 -4.32 29.54 15.93
N ALA A 19 -3.47 28.91 16.75
CA ALA A 19 -2.43 29.62 17.47
C ALA A 19 -1.36 30.07 16.47
N VAL A 20 -1.51 31.28 15.93
CA VAL A 20 -0.40 32.01 15.33
C VAL A 20 0.40 32.60 16.48
N LEU A 21 1.47 31.91 16.88
CA LEU A 21 2.40 32.43 17.87
C LEU A 21 3.45 33.30 17.17
N GLY A 22 3.68 34.47 17.76
CA GLY A 22 4.24 35.65 17.11
C GLY A 22 5.70 35.53 16.63
N LEU A 23 5.97 36.28 15.57
CA LEU A 23 7.31 36.72 15.19
C LEU A 23 7.85 37.66 16.28
N ALA A 24 8.70 37.12 17.15
CA ALA A 24 9.64 37.92 17.95
C ALA A 24 11.01 37.78 17.29
N VAL A 25 11.45 38.82 16.56
CA VAL A 25 12.81 38.89 16.00
C VAL A 25 13.73 39.37 17.12
N GLY A 26 14.20 38.43 17.94
CA GLY A 26 15.30 38.61 18.87
C GLY A 26 16.56 37.97 18.27
N SER A 27 17.60 38.77 18.07
CA SER A 27 18.91 38.35 17.58
C SER A 27 19.57 37.36 18.55
N GLY A 28 19.75 36.11 18.14
CA GLY A 28 20.63 35.16 18.84
C GLY A 28 20.29 33.70 18.61
N GLY A 29 21.13 33.00 17.83
CA GLY A 29 21.19 31.54 17.76
C GLY A 29 20.11 30.89 16.89
N LEU A 30 20.49 30.46 15.68
CA LEU A 30 19.75 29.44 14.93
C LEU A 30 19.87 28.11 15.70
N ALA A 31 19.03 27.90 16.70
CA ALA A 31 18.70 26.56 17.13
C ALA A 31 17.85 25.96 16.01
N VAL A 32 18.42 25.01 15.27
CA VAL A 32 17.61 24.08 14.49
C VAL A 32 16.73 23.36 15.51
N VAL A 33 15.49 23.82 15.66
CA VAL A 33 14.45 23.05 16.32
C VAL A 33 14.28 21.82 15.44
N ALA A 34 14.90 20.70 15.86
CA ALA A 34 14.58 19.41 15.29
C ALA A 34 13.05 19.27 15.33
N PRO A 35 12.40 18.81 14.25
CA PRO A 35 10.97 18.55 14.30
C PRO A 35 10.71 17.65 15.50
N ALA A 36 9.75 18.04 16.34
CA ALA A 36 9.29 17.21 17.44
C ALA A 36 8.99 15.80 16.89
N PRO A 37 9.38 14.72 17.59
CA PRO A 37 9.11 13.37 17.10
C PRO A 37 7.61 13.27 16.82
N ALA A 38 7.27 12.87 15.59
CA ALA A 38 5.91 12.49 15.25
C ALA A 38 5.44 11.52 16.34
N VAL A 39 4.26 11.77 16.92
CA VAL A 39 3.70 10.92 17.97
C VAL A 39 3.74 9.48 17.47
N ALA A 40 4.42 8.60 18.21
CA ALA A 40 4.54 7.19 17.85
C ALA A 40 3.13 6.59 17.70
N ALA A 41 2.83 6.06 16.53
CA ALA A 41 1.62 5.29 16.31
C ALA A 41 1.87 3.88 16.85
N VAL A 42 1.11 3.49 17.87
CA VAL A 42 1.25 2.18 18.53
C VAL A 42 0.21 1.25 17.95
N ILE A 43 0.64 0.07 17.49
CA ILE A 43 -0.23 -1.04 17.15
C ILE A 43 -0.17 -2.04 18.30
N ASP A 44 -1.33 -2.36 18.88
CA ASP A 44 -1.43 -3.30 20.00
C ASP A 44 -0.77 -4.64 19.66
N GLY A 45 0.13 -5.09 20.53
CA GLY A 45 0.87 -6.33 20.35
C GLY A 45 2.12 -6.22 19.48
N LEU A 46 2.35 -5.09 18.79
CA LEU A 46 3.56 -4.85 18.00
C LEU A 46 4.53 -3.89 18.68
N THR A 47 5.81 -4.05 18.34
CA THR A 47 6.91 -3.22 18.86
C THR A 47 7.45 -2.30 17.79
N GLY A 48 7.82 -1.07 18.17
CA GLY A 48 8.39 -0.05 17.30
C GLY A 48 7.43 1.14 17.12
N SER A 49 8.00 2.31 16.85
CA SER A 49 7.26 3.57 16.66
C SER A 49 6.79 3.82 15.23
N GLY A 50 7.24 3.00 14.28
CA GLY A 50 6.91 3.14 12.85
C GLY A 50 7.77 4.18 12.12
N THR A 51 8.87 4.63 12.73
CA THR A 51 9.86 5.48 12.07
C THR A 51 10.91 4.64 11.37
N THR A 52 11.66 5.19 10.42
CA THR A 52 12.75 4.44 9.75
C THR A 52 13.84 3.95 10.73
N ALA A 53 14.08 4.69 11.81
CA ALA A 53 15.07 4.31 12.83
C ALA A 53 14.53 3.27 13.83
N ASP A 54 13.22 3.16 13.95
CA ASP A 54 12.52 2.27 14.89
C ASP A 54 11.22 1.76 14.22
N PRO A 55 11.34 0.87 13.22
CA PRO A 55 10.22 0.38 12.45
C PRO A 55 9.33 -0.54 13.30
N ILE A 56 8.07 -0.67 12.91
CA ILE A 56 7.16 -1.66 13.50
C ILE A 56 7.65 -3.05 13.08
N VAL A 57 7.99 -3.90 14.05
CA VAL A 57 8.57 -5.23 13.80
C VAL A 57 7.49 -6.30 13.70
N ILE A 58 7.48 -7.03 12.59
CA ILE A 58 6.55 -8.11 12.26
C ILE A 58 7.27 -9.46 12.38
N ARG A 59 6.80 -10.36 13.26
CA ARG A 59 7.44 -11.66 13.53
C ARG A 59 6.54 -12.86 13.29
N SER A 60 5.26 -12.63 12.99
CA SER A 60 4.29 -13.69 12.76
C SER A 60 3.24 -13.29 11.71
N ALA A 61 2.47 -14.27 11.20
CA ALA A 61 1.33 -13.98 10.34
C ALA A 61 0.28 -13.11 11.06
N ALA A 62 0.06 -13.35 12.35
CA ALA A 62 -0.84 -12.53 13.16
C ALA A 62 -0.37 -11.08 13.30
N ASP A 63 0.95 -10.86 13.40
CA ASP A 63 1.53 -9.51 13.44
C ASP A 63 1.28 -8.77 12.12
N LEU A 64 1.48 -9.47 11.00
CA LEU A 64 1.27 -8.90 9.67
C LEU A 64 -0.21 -8.60 9.42
N ASP A 65 -1.11 -9.49 9.85
CA ASP A 65 -2.55 -9.28 9.79
C ASP A 65 -2.97 -8.08 10.66
N ALA A 66 -2.39 -7.91 11.85
CA ALA A 66 -2.64 -6.76 12.71
C ALA A 66 -2.15 -5.44 12.07
N ALA A 67 -0.99 -5.45 11.41
CA ALA A 67 -0.50 -4.30 10.66
C ALA A 67 -1.44 -3.93 9.51
N ALA A 68 -1.86 -4.92 8.70
CA ALA A 68 -2.81 -4.68 7.61
C ALA A 68 -4.15 -4.17 8.11
N ALA A 69 -4.68 -4.71 9.21
CA ALA A 69 -5.93 -4.23 9.81
C ALA A 69 -5.85 -2.76 10.23
N ASN A 70 -4.72 -2.32 10.81
CA ASN A 70 -4.52 -0.92 11.21
C ASN A 70 -4.36 0.00 9.99
N VAL A 71 -3.55 -0.40 9.00
CA VAL A 71 -3.39 0.36 7.74
C VAL A 71 -4.72 0.49 6.99
N ASN A 72 -5.51 -0.58 6.94
CA ASN A 72 -6.80 -0.60 6.25
C ASN A 72 -7.87 0.16 7.03
N GLY A 73 -7.77 0.23 8.37
CA GLY A 73 -8.67 0.98 9.25
C GLY A 73 -8.38 2.48 9.32
N ASP A 74 -7.11 2.87 9.27
CA ASP A 74 -6.66 4.28 9.23
C ASP A 74 -5.35 4.42 8.44
N THR A 75 -5.49 4.50 7.13
CA THR A 75 -4.37 4.66 6.20
C THR A 75 -3.58 5.95 6.45
N SER A 76 -4.24 7.00 6.94
CA SER A 76 -3.58 8.29 7.17
C SER A 76 -2.57 8.23 8.31
N THR A 77 -2.86 7.43 9.34
CA THR A 77 -1.98 7.23 10.50
C THR A 77 -0.96 6.13 10.23
N TYR A 78 -1.39 4.97 9.73
CA TYR A 78 -0.55 3.77 9.70
C TYR A 78 0.08 3.47 8.34
N GLY A 79 -0.50 3.97 7.24
CA GLY A 79 -0.07 3.63 5.87
C GLY A 79 1.27 4.24 5.45
N SER A 80 1.73 5.29 6.16
CA SER A 80 3.01 5.97 5.91
C SER A 80 4.16 5.52 6.81
N LEU A 81 3.90 4.61 7.75
CA LEU A 81 4.89 4.13 8.71
C LEU A 81 5.89 3.15 8.07
N SER A 82 7.01 2.95 8.76
CA SER A 82 8.01 1.93 8.43
C SER A 82 7.73 0.63 9.18
N TYR A 83 7.71 -0.47 8.45
CA TYR A 83 7.52 -1.84 8.92
C TYR A 83 8.74 -2.67 8.54
N ARG A 84 9.13 -3.61 9.39
CA ARG A 84 10.24 -4.52 9.13
C ARG A 84 9.92 -5.95 9.54
N LEU A 85 10.25 -6.94 8.71
CA LEU A 85 10.19 -8.34 9.14
C LEU A 85 11.34 -8.65 10.12
N GLY A 86 11.00 -9.29 11.22
CA GLY A 86 11.95 -9.81 12.21
C GLY A 86 12.11 -11.34 12.18
N ALA A 87 11.39 -12.02 11.29
CA ALA A 87 11.44 -13.46 11.07
C ALA A 87 10.82 -13.81 9.71
N ASP A 88 11.09 -15.01 9.21
CA ASP A 88 10.32 -15.60 8.12
C ASP A 88 8.89 -15.90 8.60
N ILE A 89 7.92 -15.64 7.74
CA ILE A 89 6.49 -15.74 8.02
C ILE A 89 5.89 -16.83 7.14
N ASP A 90 5.32 -17.87 7.75
CA ASP A 90 4.57 -18.91 7.06
C ASP A 90 3.08 -18.75 7.37
N TYR A 91 2.26 -18.56 6.33
CA TYR A 91 0.80 -18.49 6.44
C TYR A 91 0.13 -19.87 6.46
N ALA A 92 0.88 -20.96 6.25
CA ALA A 92 0.40 -22.33 6.23
C ALA A 92 -0.79 -22.55 5.26
N GLY A 93 -0.76 -21.87 4.11
CA GLY A 93 -1.85 -21.86 3.13
C GLY A 93 -2.98 -20.88 3.44
N GLY A 94 -2.82 -20.07 4.49
CA GLY A 94 -3.78 -19.08 4.94
C GLY A 94 -3.93 -17.88 4.01
N THR A 95 -4.79 -16.95 4.42
CA THR A 95 -5.09 -15.74 3.66
C THR A 95 -4.53 -14.51 4.35
N PHE A 96 -3.88 -13.65 3.59
CA PHE A 96 -3.50 -12.30 4.01
C PHE A 96 -4.46 -11.30 3.40
N GLU A 97 -4.98 -10.38 4.21
CA GLU A 97 -5.69 -9.23 3.69
C GLU A 97 -4.68 -8.19 3.21
N THR A 98 -4.66 -7.95 1.90
CA THR A 98 -3.77 -6.97 1.27
C THR A 98 -3.83 -5.58 1.94
N PHE A 99 -2.71 -4.87 1.98
CA PHE A 99 -2.72 -3.46 2.34
C PHE A 99 -3.46 -2.66 1.28
N ARG A 100 -4.48 -1.88 1.66
CA ARG A 100 -5.30 -1.11 0.71
C ARG A 100 -4.49 -0.01 0.03
N GLU A 101 -3.84 0.82 0.81
CA GLU A 101 -2.93 1.85 0.30
C GLU A 101 -1.74 1.97 1.24
N PHE A 102 -0.55 2.05 0.67
CA PHE A 102 0.70 2.07 1.42
C PHE A 102 1.66 3.08 0.82
N SER A 103 2.16 3.99 1.66
CA SER A 103 3.09 5.07 1.30
C SER A 103 4.37 5.07 2.13
N GLY A 104 4.45 4.19 3.12
CA GLY A 104 5.61 4.02 4.00
C GLY A 104 6.68 3.10 3.42
N VAL A 105 7.43 2.45 4.31
CA VAL A 105 8.49 1.48 3.95
C VAL A 105 8.11 0.12 4.51
N PHE A 106 8.10 -0.90 3.67
CA PHE A 106 8.02 -2.29 4.09
C PHE A 106 9.35 -2.97 3.78
N ASP A 107 10.17 -3.14 4.80
CA ASP A 107 11.49 -3.76 4.73
C ASP A 107 11.39 -5.24 5.09
N GLY A 108 11.54 -6.10 4.09
CA GLY A 108 11.57 -7.55 4.29
C GLY A 108 12.80 -8.01 5.06
N ASN A 109 13.86 -7.21 5.17
CA ASN A 109 15.07 -7.50 5.92
C ASN A 109 15.64 -8.90 5.59
N ALA A 110 15.59 -9.25 4.30
CA ALA A 110 15.96 -10.55 3.74
C ALA A 110 15.15 -11.76 4.24
N HIS A 111 13.98 -11.55 4.83
CA HIS A 111 13.05 -12.59 5.23
C HIS A 111 12.01 -12.91 4.16
N GLU A 112 11.39 -14.09 4.27
CA GLU A 112 10.31 -14.53 3.38
C GLU A 112 8.93 -14.50 4.05
N ILE A 113 7.89 -14.19 3.27
CA ILE A 113 6.49 -14.51 3.55
C ILE A 113 6.09 -15.64 2.60
N SER A 114 5.61 -16.75 3.14
CA SER A 114 5.35 -17.97 2.38
C SER A 114 3.95 -18.56 2.59
N ASP A 115 3.51 -19.34 1.60
CA ASP A 115 2.24 -20.09 1.59
C ASP A 115 1.02 -19.22 1.90
N VAL A 116 0.95 -18.06 1.23
CA VAL A 116 -0.06 -17.03 1.47
C VAL A 116 -0.93 -16.79 0.26
N THR A 117 -2.24 -16.69 0.47
CA THR A 117 -3.19 -16.18 -0.53
C THR A 117 -3.55 -14.74 -0.24
N MET A 118 -3.23 -13.84 -1.15
CA MET A 118 -3.54 -12.41 -1.04
C MET A 118 -5.00 -12.18 -1.44
N ARG A 119 -5.84 -11.89 -0.45
CA ARG A 119 -7.25 -11.66 -0.66
C ARG A 119 -7.48 -10.23 -1.18
N PRO A 120 -8.19 -10.04 -2.32
CA PRO A 120 -8.64 -8.72 -2.72
C PRO A 120 -9.49 -8.11 -1.60
N GLY A 121 -9.37 -6.80 -1.37
CA GLY A 121 -10.35 -6.08 -0.56
C GLY A 121 -11.75 -6.23 -1.17
N THR A 122 -12.79 -6.13 -0.35
CA THR A 122 -14.18 -6.01 -0.84
C THR A 122 -14.34 -4.74 -1.69
N THR A 123 -15.32 -4.65 -2.59
CA THR A 123 -15.46 -3.50 -3.51
C THR A 123 -15.78 -2.17 -2.80
N THR A 124 -16.28 -2.22 -1.56
CA THR A 124 -16.40 -1.09 -0.62
C THR A 124 -15.07 -0.64 -0.02
N ASP A 125 -14.04 -1.43 -0.25
CA ASP A 125 -12.74 -1.48 0.43
C ASP A 125 -11.58 -1.50 -0.59
N SER A 126 -11.86 -1.23 -1.86
CA SER A 126 -10.85 -0.98 -2.89
C SER A 126 -10.51 0.50 -2.92
N ALA A 127 -9.24 0.84 -3.11
CA ALA A 127 -8.81 2.22 -3.40
C ALA A 127 -9.44 2.77 -4.71
N ASP A 128 -9.99 1.90 -5.55
CA ASP A 128 -10.78 2.24 -6.73
C ASP A 128 -12.06 1.37 -6.75
N ALA A 129 -13.21 1.99 -6.48
CA ALA A 129 -14.50 1.30 -6.41
C ALA A 129 -14.92 0.60 -7.72
N ASN A 130 -14.25 0.88 -8.84
CA ASN A 130 -14.50 0.25 -10.14
C ASN A 130 -13.43 -0.78 -10.53
N ALA A 131 -12.61 -1.21 -9.57
CA ALA A 131 -11.58 -2.21 -9.81
C ALA A 131 -11.49 -3.27 -8.69
N THR A 132 -11.26 -4.51 -9.10
CA THR A 132 -10.79 -5.57 -8.21
C THR A 132 -9.26 -5.54 -8.23
N GLN A 133 -8.66 -5.33 -7.06
CA GLN A 133 -7.22 -5.17 -6.91
C GLN A 133 -6.68 -6.19 -5.91
N THR A 134 -5.62 -6.91 -6.27
CA THR A 134 -4.91 -7.75 -5.31
C THR A 134 -3.42 -7.86 -5.59
N GLY A 135 -2.70 -8.13 -4.51
CA GLY A 135 -1.25 -8.17 -4.37
C GLY A 135 -0.89 -8.02 -2.90
N PHE A 136 0.39 -7.89 -2.59
CA PHE A 136 0.79 -7.56 -1.22
C PHE A 136 0.20 -6.21 -0.78
N VAL A 137 0.20 -5.23 -1.70
CA VAL A 137 -0.55 -3.97 -1.58
C VAL A 137 -1.47 -3.77 -2.79
N GLN A 138 -2.64 -3.17 -2.60
CA GLN A 138 -3.48 -2.76 -3.74
C GLN A 138 -2.89 -1.51 -4.40
N VAL A 139 -2.53 -0.50 -3.61
CA VAL A 139 -1.93 0.75 -4.12
C VAL A 139 -0.64 1.08 -3.36
N LEU A 140 0.49 1.06 -4.07
CA LEU A 140 1.76 1.57 -3.59
C LEU A 140 1.89 3.06 -3.97
N SER A 141 1.62 3.95 -3.02
CA SER A 141 1.45 5.40 -3.18
C SER A 141 2.72 6.13 -2.74
N GLY A 142 3.76 6.11 -3.59
CA GLY A 142 5.09 6.64 -3.23
C GLY A 142 5.87 5.79 -2.21
N GLY A 143 5.28 4.70 -1.70
CA GLY A 143 5.91 3.81 -0.73
C GLY A 143 7.00 2.92 -1.33
N VAL A 144 7.74 2.26 -0.44
CA VAL A 144 8.84 1.36 -0.76
C VAL A 144 8.54 -0.03 -0.22
N ILE A 145 8.74 -1.05 -1.06
CA ILE A 145 8.86 -2.44 -0.64
C ILE A 145 10.27 -2.88 -1.00
N GLU A 146 11.04 -3.31 -0.01
CA GLU A 146 12.44 -3.69 -0.20
C GLU A 146 12.79 -4.99 0.51
N ASP A 147 13.78 -5.71 -0.05
CA ASP A 147 14.40 -6.89 0.54
C ASP A 147 13.41 -7.96 1.06
N LEU A 148 12.25 -8.06 0.40
CA LEU A 148 11.17 -8.97 0.74
C LEU A 148 11.08 -10.13 -0.25
N THR A 149 11.04 -11.35 0.27
CA THR A 149 10.69 -12.53 -0.55
C THR A 149 9.24 -12.93 -0.31
N LEU A 150 8.47 -13.02 -1.39
CA LEU A 150 7.17 -13.67 -1.42
C LEU A 150 7.33 -15.03 -2.10
N LYS A 151 6.96 -16.11 -1.40
CA LYS A 151 7.21 -17.48 -1.87
C LYS A 151 5.96 -18.34 -1.80
N ARG A 152 5.66 -19.09 -2.87
CA ARG A 152 4.38 -19.82 -2.96
C ARG A 152 3.17 -18.93 -2.65
N ALA A 153 3.27 -17.65 -3.02
CA ALA A 153 2.24 -16.67 -2.82
C ALA A 153 1.24 -16.72 -3.98
N THR A 154 -0.05 -16.52 -3.69
CA THR A 154 -1.09 -16.43 -4.70
C THR A 154 -1.75 -15.07 -4.66
N ALA A 155 -1.55 -14.28 -5.72
CA ALA A 155 -2.31 -13.08 -6.01
C ALA A 155 -3.24 -13.38 -7.19
N ALA A 156 -4.53 -13.58 -6.91
CA ALA A 156 -5.51 -13.91 -7.95
C ALA A 156 -6.80 -13.11 -7.76
N ALA A 157 -7.29 -12.51 -8.85
CA ALA A 157 -8.55 -11.78 -8.83
C ALA A 157 -9.34 -12.01 -10.12
N VAL A 158 -10.64 -12.19 -9.99
CA VAL A 158 -11.59 -12.28 -11.10
C VAL A 158 -12.48 -11.05 -11.06
N GLY A 159 -12.76 -10.47 -12.22
CA GLY A 159 -13.64 -9.31 -12.38
C GLY A 159 -14.92 -9.71 -13.10
N GLY A 160 -16.02 -9.02 -12.82
CA GLY A 160 -17.22 -9.11 -13.64
C GLY A 160 -17.05 -8.36 -14.97
N SER A 161 -18.06 -8.41 -15.84
CA SER A 161 -18.01 -7.87 -17.21
C SER A 161 -17.73 -6.36 -17.36
N SER A 162 -17.62 -5.63 -16.25
CA SER A 162 -17.41 -4.17 -16.21
C SER A 162 -16.44 -3.72 -15.13
N THR A 163 -15.70 -4.66 -14.52
CA THR A 163 -14.78 -4.37 -13.42
C THR A 163 -13.35 -4.56 -13.91
N ARG A 164 -12.54 -3.51 -13.80
CA ARG A 164 -11.12 -3.58 -14.12
C ARG A 164 -10.46 -4.50 -13.10
N VAL A 165 -9.60 -5.41 -13.53
CA VAL A 165 -8.80 -6.19 -12.57
C VAL A 165 -7.35 -5.77 -12.68
N GLN A 166 -6.74 -5.43 -11.55
CA GLN A 166 -5.30 -5.22 -11.47
C GLN A 166 -4.71 -6.20 -10.47
N VAL A 167 -3.70 -6.94 -10.91
CA VAL A 167 -3.03 -7.93 -10.07
C VAL A 167 -1.53 -7.77 -10.21
N GLY A 168 -0.84 -7.67 -9.08
CA GLY A 168 0.61 -7.82 -9.03
C GLY A 168 1.04 -8.57 -7.79
N GLY A 169 2.21 -9.21 -7.82
CA GLY A 169 2.71 -9.90 -6.62
C GLY A 169 2.94 -8.94 -5.46
N PHE A 170 3.63 -7.82 -5.72
CA PHE A 170 3.87 -6.79 -4.70
C PHE A 170 2.81 -5.70 -4.73
N ALA A 171 2.46 -5.16 -5.89
CA ALA A 171 1.47 -4.09 -5.98
C ALA A 171 0.48 -4.32 -7.13
N ALA A 172 -0.83 -4.26 -6.85
CA ALA A 172 -1.81 -4.23 -7.92
C ALA A 172 -1.65 -2.95 -8.77
N ARG A 173 -1.43 -1.81 -8.10
CA ARG A 173 -1.13 -0.51 -8.71
C ARG A 173 0.05 0.14 -8.01
N SER A 174 0.86 0.83 -8.79
CA SER A 174 1.89 1.74 -8.29
C SER A 174 1.62 3.17 -8.76
N ALA A 175 1.65 4.10 -7.81
CA ALA A 175 1.52 5.54 -8.02
C ALA A 175 2.81 6.23 -7.54
N GLY A 176 3.92 5.96 -8.21
CA GLY A 176 5.24 6.46 -7.81
C GLY A 176 5.96 5.60 -6.78
N GLY A 177 5.52 4.36 -6.56
CA GLY A 177 6.14 3.43 -5.62
C GLY A 177 7.44 2.80 -6.12
N THR A 178 8.20 2.25 -5.19
CA THR A 178 9.44 1.50 -5.44
C THR A 178 9.34 0.07 -4.95
N VAL A 179 9.70 -0.89 -5.80
CA VAL A 179 9.94 -2.28 -5.41
C VAL A 179 11.39 -2.62 -5.73
N THR A 180 12.20 -2.95 -4.74
CA THR A 180 13.64 -3.16 -4.91
C THR A 180 14.17 -4.34 -4.10
N GLY A 181 15.20 -5.04 -4.60
CA GLY A 181 15.83 -6.14 -3.87
C GLY A 181 14.87 -7.29 -3.50
N SER A 182 13.66 -7.31 -4.07
CA SER A 182 12.57 -8.16 -3.64
C SER A 182 12.38 -9.32 -4.62
N SER A 183 11.88 -10.44 -4.10
CA SER A 183 11.79 -11.68 -4.87
C SER A 183 10.37 -12.23 -4.84
N LEU A 184 9.87 -12.67 -5.99
CA LEU A 184 8.62 -13.43 -6.10
C LEU A 184 8.93 -14.82 -6.68
N VAL A 185 8.82 -15.83 -5.82
CA VAL A 185 9.34 -17.18 -6.06
C VAL A 185 8.22 -18.22 -6.00
N ASP A 186 8.17 -19.13 -6.97
CA ASP A 186 7.23 -20.25 -7.04
C ASP A 186 5.77 -19.84 -6.81
N SER A 187 5.41 -18.64 -7.28
CA SER A 187 4.15 -17.97 -6.96
C SER A 187 3.21 -17.94 -8.15
N VAL A 188 1.96 -17.52 -7.91
CA VAL A 188 0.94 -17.36 -8.95
C VAL A 188 0.39 -15.94 -8.90
N VAL A 189 0.46 -15.24 -10.04
CA VAL A 189 -0.16 -13.93 -10.24
C VAL A 189 -1.12 -14.05 -11.41
N SER A 190 -2.43 -13.97 -11.15
CA SER A 190 -3.42 -14.28 -12.19
C SER A 190 -4.70 -13.44 -12.16
N SER A 191 -5.28 -13.24 -13.34
CA SER A 191 -6.68 -12.79 -13.46
C SER A 191 -7.40 -13.55 -14.59
N PRO A 192 -7.96 -14.73 -14.31
CA PRO A 192 -8.75 -15.44 -15.30
C PRO A 192 -10.11 -14.77 -15.53
N ASP A 193 -10.72 -15.06 -16.67
CA ASP A 193 -12.11 -14.74 -17.04
C ASP A 193 -12.44 -13.24 -17.04
N ASN A 194 -11.50 -12.44 -17.52
CA ASN A 194 -11.63 -10.99 -17.59
C ASN A 194 -11.97 -10.48 -18.99
N THR A 195 -13.11 -9.79 -19.08
CA THR A 195 -13.59 -9.21 -20.33
C THR A 195 -13.25 -7.72 -20.51
N ASP A 196 -12.78 -7.02 -19.47
CA ASP A 196 -12.42 -5.59 -19.56
C ASP A 196 -11.00 -5.41 -20.11
N ASN A 197 -10.87 -4.65 -21.20
CA ASN A 197 -9.60 -4.37 -21.87
C ASN A 197 -8.58 -3.56 -21.06
N SER A 198 -8.97 -3.07 -19.88
CA SER A 198 -8.14 -2.28 -18.97
C SER A 198 -7.52 -3.10 -17.85
N SER A 199 -7.77 -4.40 -17.83
CA SER A 199 -7.25 -5.31 -16.82
C SER A 199 -5.78 -5.62 -17.07
N ALA A 200 -5.00 -5.67 -15.99
CA ALA A 200 -3.55 -5.76 -16.04
C ALA A 200 -3.01 -6.71 -14.96
N VAL A 201 -2.17 -7.65 -15.38
CA VAL A 201 -1.49 -8.61 -14.53
C VAL A 201 0.01 -8.46 -14.76
N GLY A 202 0.75 -8.14 -13.71
CA GLY A 202 2.21 -8.06 -13.77
C GLY A 202 2.83 -8.89 -12.66
N GLY A 203 3.92 -9.61 -12.92
CA GLY A 203 4.55 -10.43 -11.88
C GLY A 203 4.86 -9.62 -10.62
N LEU A 204 5.43 -8.42 -10.75
CA LEU A 204 5.71 -7.53 -9.61
C LEU A 204 4.62 -6.48 -9.42
N VAL A 205 4.27 -5.75 -10.49
CA VAL A 205 3.31 -4.64 -10.46
C VAL A 205 2.24 -4.81 -11.54
N GLY A 206 0.96 -4.83 -11.16
CA GLY A 206 -0.14 -4.93 -12.13
C GLY A 206 -0.18 -3.73 -13.09
N LYS A 207 -0.29 -2.52 -12.53
CA LYS A 207 -0.38 -1.27 -13.30
C LYS A 207 0.46 -0.14 -12.69
N SER A 208 1.28 0.52 -13.50
CA SER A 208 1.86 1.83 -13.16
C SER A 208 0.88 2.96 -13.54
N LEU A 209 0.55 3.83 -12.59
CA LEU A 209 -0.32 4.98 -12.79
C LEU A 209 0.40 6.15 -13.46
N GLY A 210 -0.38 7.04 -14.07
CA GLY A 210 0.17 8.25 -14.67
C GLY A 210 0.56 9.29 -13.64
N GLY A 211 1.62 10.08 -13.90
CA GLY A 211 1.97 11.28 -13.12
C GLY A 211 3.05 11.10 -12.04
N ALA A 212 3.48 9.86 -11.75
CA ALA A 212 4.64 9.58 -10.90
C ALA A 212 5.38 8.33 -11.41
N SER A 213 6.71 8.30 -11.27
CA SER A 213 7.53 7.23 -11.85
C SER A 213 7.58 6.02 -10.91
N THR A 214 7.16 4.86 -11.40
CA THR A 214 7.33 3.59 -10.67
C THR A 214 8.76 3.07 -10.88
N THR A 215 9.43 2.65 -9.80
CA THR A 215 10.78 2.09 -9.84
C THR A 215 10.75 0.62 -9.47
N ILE A 216 11.30 -0.23 -10.34
CA ILE A 216 11.43 -1.67 -10.12
C ILE A 216 12.87 -2.04 -10.42
N SER A 217 13.67 -2.33 -9.39
CA SER A 217 15.11 -2.54 -9.56
C SER A 217 15.62 -3.73 -8.77
N GLY A 218 16.49 -4.55 -9.37
CA GLY A 218 17.19 -5.62 -8.64
C GLY A 218 16.26 -6.67 -8.03
N ASN A 219 15.12 -6.92 -8.67
CA ASN A 219 14.12 -7.88 -8.22
C ASN A 219 14.27 -9.21 -8.96
N LEU A 220 13.87 -10.31 -8.31
CA LEU A 220 13.86 -11.64 -8.91
C LEU A 220 12.42 -12.15 -9.12
N LEU A 221 12.15 -12.67 -10.31
CA LEU A 221 10.98 -13.47 -10.59
C LEU A 221 11.43 -14.87 -11.01
N SER A 222 11.15 -15.89 -10.19
CA SER A 222 11.62 -17.26 -10.44
C SER A 222 10.53 -18.27 -10.13
N GLY A 223 10.30 -19.25 -11.01
CA GLY A 223 9.26 -20.27 -10.81
C GLY A 223 7.82 -19.72 -10.77
N THR A 224 7.64 -18.42 -10.97
CA THR A 224 6.35 -17.72 -10.84
C THR A 224 5.56 -17.76 -12.14
N THR A 225 4.28 -18.13 -12.05
CA THR A 225 3.33 -18.08 -13.17
C THR A 225 2.59 -16.75 -13.18
N VAL A 226 2.66 -16.04 -14.29
CA VAL A 226 1.90 -14.79 -14.51
C VAL A 226 0.93 -15.00 -15.66
N SER A 227 -0.38 -14.82 -15.43
CA SER A 227 -1.41 -15.14 -16.43
C SER A 227 -2.64 -14.22 -16.37
N GLY A 228 -3.29 -14.00 -17.51
CA GLY A 228 -4.51 -13.21 -17.61
C GLY A 228 -4.94 -13.00 -19.06
N ASP A 229 -6.14 -12.44 -19.26
CA ASP A 229 -6.77 -12.44 -20.59
C ASP A 229 -6.46 -11.21 -21.47
N LYS A 230 -5.80 -10.19 -20.91
CA LYS A 230 -5.63 -8.88 -21.58
C LYS A 230 -4.18 -8.41 -21.50
N ARG A 231 -3.83 -7.58 -20.51
CA ARG A 231 -2.48 -7.00 -20.39
C ARG A 231 -1.69 -7.81 -19.38
N VAL A 232 -0.78 -8.65 -19.87
CA VAL A 232 0.04 -9.53 -19.03
C VAL A 232 1.51 -9.23 -19.28
N GLY A 233 2.27 -9.01 -18.22
CA GLY A 233 3.71 -8.79 -18.32
C GLY A 233 4.46 -9.51 -17.20
N GLY A 234 5.66 -10.03 -17.51
CA GLY A 234 6.48 -10.72 -16.50
C GLY A 234 6.80 -9.81 -15.31
N VAL A 235 7.06 -8.52 -15.55
CA VAL A 235 7.39 -7.57 -14.48
C VAL A 235 6.24 -6.58 -14.23
N VAL A 236 5.81 -5.85 -15.27
CA VAL A 236 4.67 -4.92 -15.19
C VAL A 236 3.60 -5.28 -16.21
N GLY A 237 2.33 -5.35 -15.79
CA GLY A 237 1.20 -5.69 -16.67
C GLY A 237 0.81 -4.56 -17.61
N TRP A 238 0.70 -3.33 -17.10
CA TRP A 238 0.46 -2.14 -17.92
C TRP A 238 1.14 -0.89 -17.36
N GLN A 239 1.79 -0.13 -18.23
CA GLN A 239 2.44 1.13 -17.90
C GLN A 239 1.66 2.30 -18.52
N ASN A 240 1.20 3.23 -17.69
CA ASN A 240 0.50 4.44 -18.13
C ASN A 240 1.35 5.72 -17.98
N SER A 241 2.64 5.59 -17.66
CA SER A 241 3.65 6.65 -17.55
C SER A 241 5.06 6.05 -17.47
N ALA A 242 6.09 6.90 -17.32
CA ALA A 242 7.46 6.48 -17.10
C ALA A 242 7.54 5.46 -15.95
N ALA A 243 8.15 4.32 -16.24
CA ALA A 243 8.56 3.33 -15.25
C ALA A 243 10.00 2.96 -15.58
N THR A 244 10.83 2.86 -14.54
CA THR A 244 12.18 2.34 -14.69
C THR A 244 12.17 0.89 -14.22
N VAL A 245 12.54 -0.01 -15.11
CA VAL A 245 12.73 -1.44 -14.82
C VAL A 245 14.19 -1.76 -15.11
N SER A 246 14.95 -2.19 -14.11
CA SER A 246 16.40 -2.47 -14.23
C SER A 246 16.88 -3.65 -13.41
#